data_AF-A0A4V1M905-F1
#
_entry.id   AF-A0A4V1M905-F1
#
_cell.length_a   1.000
_cell.length_b   1.000
_cell.length_c   1.000
_cell.angle_alpha   90.00
_cell.angle_beta   90.00
_cell.angle_gamma   90.00
#
_symmetry.space_group_name_H-M   'P 1'
#
loop_
_entity.id
_entity.type
_entity.pdbx_description
1 polymer ?
#
loop_
_entity_poly.entity_id
_entity_poly.type
_entity_poly.pdbx_seq_one_letter_code
_entity_poly.pdbx_strand_id
1 'polypeptide(L)'
;MTMRQTSRPLPHSVPLCGAGHHPQIVTTEGAPTGHRLGTPCPPLVHIECHRCGVATRPVPQERAALAELRWTDPSLGHMRIPISHLARHRGEVLAEIASACRSHGIAA
;
A
#
# COMPACT_ATOMS: atom_id res chain seq x y z
N MET A 1 -10.98 -3.64 16.89
CA MET A 1 -9.75 -2.89 16.57
C MET A 1 -10.06 -1.97 15.41
N THR A 2 -9.81 -0.67 15.55
CA THR A 2 -10.05 0.31 14.49
C THR A 2 -8.82 0.40 13.60
N MET A 3 -9.02 0.46 12.29
CA MET A 3 -7.94 0.70 11.33
C MET A 3 -7.34 2.09 11.55
N ARG A 4 -6.01 2.18 11.65
CA ARG A 4 -5.27 3.43 11.83
C ARG A 4 -4.44 3.71 10.57
N GLN A 5 -4.42 4.96 10.14
CA GLN A 5 -3.53 5.41 9.08
C GLN A 5 -2.58 6.49 9.60
N THR A 6 -1.32 6.40 9.20
CA THR A 6 -0.32 7.46 9.41
C THR A 6 0.25 7.87 8.08
N SER A 7 0.45 9.17 7.90
CA SER A 7 1.09 9.73 6.72
C SER A 7 2.36 10.49 7.11
N ARG A 8 3.36 10.43 6.25
CA ARG A 8 4.56 11.26 6.35
C ARG A 8 5.01 11.70 4.96
N PRO A 9 5.65 12.88 4.82
CA PRO A 9 6.20 13.31 3.55
C PRO A 9 7.18 12.28 2.98
N LEU A 10 7.27 12.21 1.65
CA LEU A 10 8.33 11.46 1.00
C LEU A 10 9.72 12.00 1.40
N PRO A 11 10.74 11.13 1.55
CA PRO A 11 12.12 11.58 1.71
C PRO A 11 12.55 12.49 0.56
N HIS A 12 13.42 13.45 0.84
CA HIS A 12 13.91 14.39 -0.18
C HIS A 12 14.63 13.73 -1.37
N SER A 13 15.11 12.49 -1.20
CA SER A 13 15.72 11.69 -2.27
C SER A 13 14.72 11.13 -3.28
N VAL A 14 13.41 11.17 -2.98
CA VAL A 14 12.36 10.62 -3.85
C VAL A 14 11.79 11.74 -4.74
N PRO A 15 11.76 11.57 -6.07
CA PRO A 15 11.23 12.58 -6.98
C PRO A 15 9.76 12.90 -6.69
N LEU A 16 9.44 14.19 -6.74
CA LEU A 16 8.07 14.67 -6.70
C LEU A 16 7.38 14.37 -8.03
N CYS A 17 6.06 14.17 -7.98
CA CYS A 17 5.25 13.97 -9.18
C CYS A 17 4.92 15.26 -9.94
N GLY A 18 5.27 16.44 -9.39
CA GLY A 18 5.03 17.75 -10.00
C GLY A 18 5.49 18.90 -9.10
N ALA A 19 5.65 20.09 -9.67
CA ALA A 19 6.04 21.28 -8.91
C ALA A 19 4.97 21.65 -7.86
N GLY A 20 5.38 21.82 -6.60
CA GLY A 20 4.46 22.10 -5.48
C GLY A 20 3.54 20.92 -5.13
N HIS A 21 3.90 19.69 -5.50
CA HIS A 21 3.21 18.48 -5.06
C HIS A 21 3.92 17.92 -3.83
N HIS A 22 3.14 17.44 -2.86
CA HIS A 22 3.65 16.87 -1.60
C HIS A 22 3.18 15.42 -1.44
N PRO A 23 3.70 14.49 -2.24
CA PRO A 23 3.34 13.09 -2.10
C PRO A 23 3.78 12.55 -0.73
N GLN A 24 2.99 11.61 -0.21
CA GLN A 24 3.10 11.08 1.15
C GLN A 24 3.29 9.58 1.11
N ILE A 25 4.09 9.04 2.04
CA ILE A 25 4.05 7.62 2.39
C ILE A 25 2.97 7.45 3.44
N VAL A 26 2.04 6.53 3.19
CA VAL A 26 0.95 6.20 4.09
C VAL A 26 1.08 4.77 4.56
N THR A 27 1.04 4.57 5.87
CA THR A 27 1.00 3.24 6.50
C THR A 27 -0.38 3.02 7.08
N THR A 28 -1.00 1.89 6.77
CA THR A 28 -2.29 1.44 7.29
C THR A 28 -2.07 0.25 8.21
N GLU A 29 -2.51 0.35 9.45
CA GLU A 29 -2.40 -0.67 10.48
C GLU A 29 -3.79 -1.10 10.96
N GLY A 30 -3.91 -2.35 11.40
CA GLY A 30 -5.15 -2.91 11.90
C GLY A 30 -6.06 -3.47 10.80
N ALA A 31 -7.01 -4.28 11.24
CA ALA A 31 -7.89 -5.02 10.35
C ALA A 31 -9.06 -4.16 9.85
N PRO A 32 -9.38 -4.19 8.54
CA PRO A 32 -10.59 -3.53 8.02
C PRO A 32 -11.85 -4.24 8.52
N THR A 33 -13.00 -3.55 8.41
CA THR A 33 -14.30 -4.13 8.74
C THR A 33 -14.54 -5.40 7.93
N GLY A 34 -14.96 -6.47 8.61
CA GLY A 34 -15.23 -7.77 7.98
C GLY A 34 -14.00 -8.64 7.73
N HIS A 35 -12.79 -8.21 8.14
CA HIS A 35 -11.60 -9.06 8.09
C HIS A 35 -11.77 -10.30 8.96
N ARG A 36 -11.34 -11.46 8.46
CA ARG A 36 -11.53 -12.75 9.15
C ARG A 36 -10.61 -12.85 10.37
N LEU A 37 -11.18 -13.19 11.51
CA LEU A 37 -10.40 -13.46 12.72
C LEU A 37 -9.41 -14.60 12.50
N GLY A 38 -8.20 -14.45 13.04
CA GLY A 38 -7.12 -15.42 12.87
C GLY A 38 -6.39 -15.36 11.53
N THR A 39 -6.84 -14.53 10.56
CA THR A 39 -6.07 -14.33 9.32
C THR A 39 -5.04 -13.20 9.46
N PRO A 40 -3.86 -13.32 8.82
CA PRO A 40 -2.84 -12.28 8.85
C PRO A 40 -3.37 -10.92 8.40
N CYS A 41 -2.93 -9.87 9.09
CA CYS A 41 -3.22 -8.49 8.75
C CYS A 41 -1.96 -7.63 8.98
N PRO A 42 -0.90 -7.82 8.18
CA PRO A 42 0.30 -7.01 8.32
C PRO A 42 -0.02 -5.55 7.96
N PRO A 43 0.77 -4.59 8.48
CA PRO A 43 0.69 -3.21 8.03
C PRO A 43 0.91 -3.12 6.51
N LEU A 44 0.10 -2.28 5.85
CA LEU A 44 0.22 -1.99 4.43
C LEU A 44 0.76 -0.59 4.20
N VAL A 45 1.64 -0.44 3.23
CA VAL A 45 2.25 0.83 2.84
C VAL A 45 1.90 1.16 1.39
N HIS A 46 1.62 2.43 1.12
CA HIS A 46 1.54 2.99 -0.22
C HIS A 46 2.07 4.42 -0.25
N ILE A 47 2.42 4.91 -1.44
CA ILE A 47 2.72 6.32 -1.69
C ILE A 47 1.54 6.93 -2.43
N GLU A 48 1.11 8.13 -2.03
CA GLU A 48 0.01 8.84 -2.68
C GLU A 48 0.34 10.31 -2.93
N CYS A 49 -0.29 10.89 -3.95
CA CYS A 49 -0.36 12.33 -4.12
C CYS A 49 -1.81 12.75 -4.31
N HIS A 50 -2.37 13.41 -3.30
CA HIS A 50 -3.74 13.87 -3.35
C HIS A 50 -4.01 14.87 -4.48
N ARG A 51 -3.03 15.73 -4.79
CA ARG A 51 -3.12 16.70 -5.88
C ARG A 51 -3.19 16.05 -7.27
N CYS A 52 -2.52 14.92 -7.47
CA CYS A 52 -2.62 14.14 -8.71
C CYS A 52 -3.80 13.15 -8.70
N GLY A 53 -4.39 12.86 -7.54
CA GLY A 53 -5.42 11.82 -7.41
C GLY A 53 -4.90 10.38 -7.57
N VAL A 54 -3.59 10.15 -7.48
CA VAL A 54 -2.96 8.83 -7.72
C VAL A 54 -2.18 8.31 -6.51
N ALA A 55 -2.06 6.99 -6.43
CA ALA A 55 -1.30 6.27 -5.44
C ALA A 55 -0.62 5.02 -6.02
N THR A 56 0.39 4.48 -5.36
CA THR A 56 0.89 3.13 -5.66
C THR A 56 -0.09 2.09 -5.11
N ARG A 57 -0.20 0.92 -5.75
CA ARG A 57 -0.91 -0.20 -5.14
C ARG A 57 -0.30 -0.54 -3.77
N PRO A 58 -1.10 -0.69 -2.69
CA PRO A 58 -0.61 -1.06 -1.37
C PRO A 58 0.24 -2.32 -1.39
N VAL A 59 1.26 -2.37 -0.55
CA VAL A 59 2.14 -3.52 -0.36
C VAL A 59 2.34 -3.77 1.13
N PRO A 60 2.66 -5.00 1.56
CA PRO A 60 3.11 -5.25 2.92
C PRO A 60 4.32 -4.38 3.29
N GLN A 61 4.41 -3.94 4.55
CA GLN A 61 5.48 -3.05 5.01
C GLN A 61 6.89 -3.63 4.78
N GLU A 62 7.06 -4.95 4.90
CA GLU A 62 8.33 -5.63 4.60
C GLU A 62 8.73 -5.55 3.11
N ARG A 63 7.82 -5.09 2.25
CA ARG A 63 8.03 -4.86 0.81
C ARG A 63 7.87 -3.40 0.42
N ALA A 64 8.04 -2.45 1.34
CA ALA A 64 7.88 -1.01 1.09
C ALA A 64 8.70 -0.49 -0.10
N ALA A 65 9.87 -1.08 -0.37
CA ALA A 65 10.70 -0.77 -1.54
C ALA A 65 9.95 -0.91 -2.88
N LEU A 66 8.93 -1.78 -2.98
CA LEU A 66 8.09 -1.90 -4.17
C LEU A 66 7.19 -0.67 -4.38
N ALA A 67 6.68 -0.07 -3.30
CA ALA A 67 5.92 1.18 -3.41
C ALA A 67 6.84 2.31 -3.86
N GLU A 68 8.03 2.42 -3.28
CA GLU A 68 9.04 3.40 -3.68
C GLU A 68 9.42 3.23 -5.15
N LEU A 69 9.76 2.02 -5.60
CA LEU A 69 10.11 1.73 -6.98
C LEU A 69 8.99 2.11 -7.97
N ARG A 70 7.73 1.74 -7.68
CA ARG A 70 6.55 2.12 -8.51
C ARG A 70 6.29 3.62 -8.54
N TRP A 71 6.76 4.35 -7.53
CA TRP A 71 6.67 5.79 -7.49
C TRP A 71 7.82 6.45 -8.26
N THR A 72 9.05 5.97 -8.09
CA THR A 72 10.24 6.63 -8.65
C THR A 72 10.51 6.28 -10.10
N ASP A 73 10.21 5.05 -10.53
CA ASP A 73 10.49 4.60 -11.88
C ASP A 73 9.37 5.07 -12.85
N PRO A 74 9.68 5.93 -13.83
CA PRO A 74 8.70 6.41 -14.79
C PRO A 74 8.11 5.27 -15.64
N SER A 75 8.86 4.20 -15.92
CA SER A 75 8.39 3.06 -16.69
C SER A 75 7.26 2.29 -15.98
N LEU A 76 7.24 2.36 -14.65
CA LEU A 76 6.22 1.74 -13.80
C LEU A 76 5.07 2.68 -13.46
N GLY A 77 5.03 3.89 -14.03
CA GLY A 77 3.97 4.87 -13.77
C GLY A 77 2.56 4.35 -14.05
N HIS A 78 2.42 3.44 -15.02
CA HIS A 78 1.16 2.76 -15.37
C HIS A 78 0.63 1.83 -14.27
N MET A 79 1.46 1.46 -13.29
CA MET A 79 1.06 0.63 -12.13
C MET A 79 0.47 1.45 -10.98
N ARG A 80 0.43 2.78 -11.11
CA ARG A 80 -0.24 3.66 -10.14
C ARG A 80 -1.75 3.57 -10.34
N ILE A 81 -2.47 3.65 -9.24
CA ILE A 81 -3.91 3.53 -9.15
C ILE A 81 -4.53 4.87 -8.76
N PRO A 82 -5.80 5.14 -9.10
CA PRO A 82 -6.56 6.23 -8.49
C PRO A 82 -6.64 6.07 -6.97
N ILE A 83 -6.52 7.17 -6.22
CA ILE A 83 -6.64 7.17 -4.74
C ILE A 83 -7.99 6.58 -4.29
N SER A 84 -9.06 6.81 -5.05
CA SER A 84 -10.39 6.25 -4.78
C SER A 84 -10.41 4.72 -4.73
N HIS A 85 -9.41 4.04 -5.31
CA HIS A 85 -9.34 2.58 -5.32
C HIS A 85 -8.53 1.99 -4.15
N LEU A 86 -7.94 2.81 -3.28
CA LEU A 86 -7.07 2.33 -2.19
C LEU A 86 -7.77 1.34 -1.25
N ALA A 87 -9.02 1.61 -0.86
CA ALA A 87 -9.76 0.73 0.03
C ALA A 87 -9.94 -0.68 -0.56
N ARG A 88 -10.31 -0.75 -1.85
CA ARG A 88 -10.44 -2.01 -2.59
C ARG A 88 -9.11 -2.75 -2.68
N HIS A 89 -8.04 -2.07 -3.10
CA HIS A 89 -6.74 -2.70 -3.25
C HIS A 89 -6.12 -3.16 -1.91
N ARG A 90 -6.40 -2.48 -0.78
CA ARG A 90 -6.01 -2.99 0.54
C ARG A 90 -6.69 -4.34 0.81
N GLY A 91 -7.99 -4.45 0.53
CA GLY A 91 -8.72 -5.72 0.68
C GLY A 91 -8.17 -6.84 -0.20
N GLU A 92 -7.87 -6.54 -1.47
CA GLU A 92 -7.27 -7.51 -2.41
C GLU A 92 -5.91 -8.02 -1.92
N VAL A 93 -5.03 -7.11 -1.46
CA VAL A 93 -3.70 -7.47 -0.96
C VAL A 93 -3.80 -8.32 0.30
N LEU A 94 -4.69 -7.99 1.24
CA LEU A 94 -4.92 -8.82 2.43
C LEU A 94 -5.47 -10.21 2.07
N ALA A 95 -6.35 -10.30 1.08
CA ALA A 95 -6.86 -11.58 0.59
C ALA A 95 -5.75 -12.44 -0.06
N GLU A 96 -4.86 -11.82 -0.85
CA GLU A 96 -3.69 -12.47 -1.45
C GLU A 96 -2.76 -13.03 -0.38
N ILE A 97 -2.43 -12.23 0.65
CA ILE A 97 -1.59 -12.64 1.79
C ILE A 97 -2.24 -13.81 2.52
N ALA A 98 -3.53 -13.71 2.83
CA ALA A 98 -4.26 -14.78 3.50
C ALA A 98 -4.28 -16.06 2.67
N SER A 99 -4.36 -15.97 1.34
CA SER A 99 -4.26 -17.12 0.43
C SER A 99 -2.87 -17.75 0.48
N ALA A 100 -1.82 -16.94 0.36
CA ALA A 100 -0.44 -17.41 0.42
C ALA A 100 -0.12 -18.14 1.74
N CYS A 101 -0.58 -17.61 2.89
CA CYS A 101 -0.37 -18.27 4.18
C CYS A 101 -1.07 -19.64 4.29
N ARG A 102 -2.23 -19.83 3.64
CA ARG A 102 -2.91 -21.13 3.63
C ARG A 102 -2.17 -22.17 2.80
N SER A 103 -1.57 -21.76 1.67
CA SER A 103 -0.84 -22.67 0.77
C SER A 103 0.45 -23.22 1.38
N HIS A 104 1.10 -22.50 2.30
CA HIS A 104 2.32 -22.97 2.96
C HIS A 104 2.08 -23.95 4.13
N GLY A 105 0.83 -24.21 4.49
CA GLY A 105 0.47 -25.05 5.65
C GLY A 105 0.21 -26.53 5.35
N ILE A 106 0.43 -27.03 4.13
CA ILE A 106 0.08 -28.40 3.71
C ILE A 106 1.32 -29.23 3.29
N ALA A 107 2.51 -28.83 3.72
CA ALA A 107 3.73 -29.64 3.57
C ALA A 107 4.29 -29.97 4.95
N ALA A 108 3.72 -30.98 5.60
CA ALA A 108 4.26 -31.66 6.78
C ALA A 108 3.83 -33.13 6.75
#